data_AF-A0A0F9C144-F1
#
_entry.id   AF-A0A0F9C144-F1
#
_cell.length_a   1.000
_cell.length_b   1.000
_cell.length_c   1.000
_cell.angle_alpha   90.00
_cell.angle_beta   90.00
_cell.angle_gamma   90.00
#
_symmetry.space_group_name_H-M   'P 1'
#
loop_
_entity.id
_entity.type
_entity.pdbx_description
1 polymer ?
#
loop_
_entity_poly.entity_id
_entity_poly.type
_entity_poly.pdbx_seq_one_letter_code
_entity_poly.pdbx_strand_id
1 'polypeptide(L)'
;MTEIMKDTGVSEKMQVLVVNSGLEQEQTQKVLDLFRGLLKLSEEWKAKAESIVITDASQIPEIQAATEGCKIFQRIRLDAKAAHKLLKQRALNEGRFYDSVLRELLESNEPVENHLKAQRDFVKIKEEREAEERRIEGERLLKEQEEKEAAEAEKARLEQEEADRKERERFAKELDDMTKHNVKLRKEAEEKERKLQAERARVEKEKRAAEEKAAKERQAIEEKSRKEREDIDRKNRIETEKQDKILAEERAKAQAEKETAEKREQE
;
A
#
# COMPACT_ATOMS: atom_id res chain seq x y z
N MET A 1 -45.64 -40.84 -60.79
CA MET A 1 -44.51 -41.74 -60.52
C MET A 1 -44.89 -43.23 -60.51
N THR A 2 -46.13 -43.61 -60.17
CA THR A 2 -46.58 -45.01 -60.10
C THR A 2 -46.76 -45.72 -61.45
N GLU A 3 -46.82 -45.00 -62.57
CA GLU A 3 -47.08 -45.59 -63.90
C GLU A 3 -45.82 -46.03 -64.66
N ILE A 4 -44.65 -45.44 -64.38
CA ILE A 4 -43.38 -45.77 -65.06
C ILE A 4 -42.77 -47.09 -64.55
N MET A 5 -43.25 -47.62 -63.42
CA MET A 5 -42.63 -48.80 -62.77
C MET A 5 -43.23 -50.15 -63.16
N LYS A 6 -44.40 -50.20 -63.83
CA LYS A 6 -45.10 -51.47 -64.12
C LYS A 6 -44.42 -52.36 -65.17
N ASP A 7 -43.52 -51.82 -65.99
CA ASP A 7 -42.96 -52.55 -67.15
C ASP A 7 -41.45 -52.86 -67.03
N THR A 8 -40.87 -52.72 -65.83
CA THR A 8 -39.40 -52.78 -65.66
C THR A 8 -38.84 -54.18 -65.43
N GLY A 9 -39.68 -55.18 -65.16
CA GLY A 9 -39.23 -56.52 -64.78
C GLY A 9 -38.42 -56.53 -63.48
N VAL A 10 -38.68 -55.58 -62.58
CA VAL A 10 -37.99 -55.43 -61.29
C VAL A 10 -38.93 -55.82 -60.15
N SER A 11 -38.45 -56.63 -59.20
CA SER A 11 -39.19 -57.05 -58.01
C SER A 11 -39.81 -55.85 -57.26
N GLU A 12 -41.06 -56.02 -56.81
CA GLU A 12 -41.81 -55.03 -56.02
C GLU A 12 -41.01 -54.50 -54.82
N LYS A 13 -40.24 -55.37 -54.15
CA LYS A 13 -39.34 -54.98 -53.04
C LYS A 13 -38.29 -53.95 -53.47
N MET A 14 -37.74 -54.09 -54.67
CA MET A 14 -36.71 -53.19 -55.16
C MET A 14 -37.30 -51.87 -55.66
N GLN A 15 -38.53 -51.89 -56.18
CA GLN A 15 -39.28 -50.66 -56.48
C GLN A 15 -39.54 -49.84 -55.20
N VAL A 16 -39.95 -50.48 -54.11
CA VAL A 16 -40.14 -49.82 -52.81
C VAL A 16 -38.83 -49.22 -52.28
N LEU A 17 -37.72 -49.95 -52.37
CA LEU A 17 -36.41 -49.44 -51.95
C LEU A 17 -35.97 -48.22 -52.76
N VAL A 18 -36.26 -48.22 -54.06
CA VAL A 18 -35.96 -47.10 -54.95
C VAL A 18 -36.79 -45.87 -54.59
N VAL A 19 -38.10 -46.03 -54.37
CA VAL A 19 -38.99 -44.91 -53.99
C VAL A 19 -38.56 -44.29 -52.66
N ASN A 20 -38.11 -45.11 -51.70
CA ASN A 20 -37.69 -44.65 -50.39
C ASN A 20 -36.24 -44.12 -50.35
N SER A 21 -35.50 -44.18 -51.45
CA SER A 21 -34.07 -43.82 -51.48
C SER A 21 -33.81 -42.31 -51.42
N GLY A 22 -34.80 -41.47 -51.76
CA GLY A 22 -34.64 -40.02 -51.86
C GLY A 22 -33.70 -39.57 -52.99
N LEU A 23 -33.31 -40.49 -53.88
CA LEU A 23 -32.48 -40.18 -55.05
C LEU A 23 -33.30 -39.47 -56.13
N GLU A 24 -32.61 -38.66 -56.93
CA GLU A 24 -33.20 -38.05 -58.12
C GLU A 24 -33.58 -39.14 -59.14
N GLN A 25 -34.69 -38.95 -59.85
CA GLN A 25 -35.23 -39.93 -60.79
C GLN A 25 -34.21 -40.39 -61.85
N GLU A 26 -33.35 -39.49 -62.32
CA GLU A 26 -32.29 -39.83 -63.28
C GLU A 26 -31.20 -40.73 -62.65
N GLN A 27 -30.80 -40.45 -61.40
CA GLN A 27 -29.84 -41.27 -60.67
C GLN A 27 -30.42 -42.65 -60.36
N THR A 28 -31.69 -42.69 -59.96
CA THR A 28 -32.47 -43.92 -59.78
C THR A 28 -32.46 -44.78 -61.05
N GLN A 29 -32.72 -44.18 -62.20
CA GLN A 29 -32.76 -44.90 -63.46
C GLN A 29 -31.40 -45.51 -63.82
N LYS A 30 -30.31 -44.74 -63.62
CA LYS A 30 -28.94 -45.23 -63.82
C LYS A 30 -28.60 -46.43 -62.94
N VAL A 31 -29.05 -46.44 -61.68
CA VAL A 31 -28.88 -47.58 -60.76
C VAL A 31 -29.68 -48.79 -61.25
N LEU A 32 -30.95 -48.59 -61.61
CA LEU A 32 -31.81 -49.65 -62.10
C LEU A 32 -31.25 -50.31 -63.37
N ASP A 33 -30.78 -49.51 -64.33
CA ASP A 33 -30.23 -50.03 -65.58
C ASP A 33 -28.97 -50.86 -65.37
N LEU A 34 -28.12 -50.49 -64.40
CA LEU A 34 -26.89 -51.23 -64.07
C LEU A 34 -27.19 -52.62 -63.47
N PHE A 35 -28.24 -52.72 -62.63
CA PHE A 35 -28.61 -53.98 -61.99
C PHE A 35 -29.63 -54.81 -62.80
N ARG A 36 -30.35 -54.21 -63.75
CA ARG A 36 -31.40 -54.89 -64.54
C ARG A 36 -30.89 -56.15 -65.24
N GLY A 37 -29.71 -56.07 -65.87
CA GLY A 37 -29.11 -57.22 -66.55
C GLY A 37 -28.76 -58.37 -65.59
N LEU A 38 -28.24 -58.02 -64.40
CA LEU A 38 -27.90 -59.02 -63.36
C LEU A 38 -29.15 -59.66 -62.76
N LEU A 39 -30.23 -58.90 -62.58
CA LEU A 39 -31.50 -59.41 -62.07
C LEU A 39 -32.13 -60.40 -63.05
N LYS A 40 -32.22 -60.04 -64.34
CA LYS A 40 -32.74 -60.95 -65.37
C LYS A 40 -31.95 -62.26 -65.41
N LEU A 41 -30.62 -62.16 -65.43
CA LEU A 41 -29.75 -63.34 -65.41
C LEU A 41 -29.96 -64.18 -64.14
N SER A 42 -30.11 -63.52 -62.99
CA SER A 42 -30.39 -64.21 -61.72
C SER A 42 -31.73 -64.92 -61.71
N GLU A 43 -32.78 -64.34 -62.28
CA GLU A 43 -34.11 -64.94 -62.37
C GLU A 43 -34.14 -66.13 -63.31
N GLU A 44 -33.50 -66.02 -64.48
CA GLU A 44 -33.35 -67.11 -65.45
C GLU A 44 -32.62 -68.31 -64.83
N TRP A 45 -31.51 -68.06 -64.13
CA TRP A 45 -30.74 -69.12 -63.47
C TRP A 45 -31.40 -69.65 -62.20
N LYS A 46 -32.23 -68.85 -61.53
CA LYS A 46 -33.04 -69.31 -60.40
C LYS A 46 -34.06 -70.34 -60.86
N ALA A 47 -34.80 -70.07 -61.94
CA ALA A 47 -35.74 -71.03 -62.51
C ALA A 47 -35.07 -72.33 -62.94
N LYS A 48 -33.89 -72.24 -63.58
CA LYS A 48 -33.08 -73.42 -63.93
C LYS A 48 -32.61 -74.19 -62.70
N ALA A 49 -32.11 -73.50 -61.67
CA ALA A 49 -31.64 -74.14 -60.45
C ALA A 49 -32.77 -74.85 -59.68
N GLU A 50 -33.97 -74.24 -59.61
CA GLU A 50 -35.14 -74.85 -58.97
C GLU A 50 -35.62 -76.12 -59.70
N SER A 51 -35.33 -76.25 -60.99
CA SER A 51 -35.65 -77.45 -61.76
C SER A 51 -34.68 -78.62 -61.53
N ILE A 52 -33.49 -78.36 -60.97
CA ILE A 52 -32.48 -79.39 -60.72
C ILE A 52 -32.73 -80.03 -59.35
N VAL A 53 -33.18 -81.28 -59.35
CA VAL A 53 -33.37 -82.08 -58.13
C VAL A 53 -32.43 -83.27 -58.18
N ILE A 54 -31.43 -83.27 -57.29
CA ILE A 54 -30.45 -84.36 -57.17
C ILE A 54 -30.92 -85.30 -56.06
N THR A 55 -31.27 -86.53 -56.41
CA THR A 55 -31.71 -87.58 -55.49
C THR A 55 -30.65 -88.66 -55.26
N ASP A 56 -29.74 -88.85 -56.23
CA ASP A 56 -28.73 -89.92 -56.19
C ASP A 56 -27.37 -89.44 -56.74
N ALA A 57 -26.27 -90.02 -56.25
CA ALA A 57 -24.91 -89.63 -56.62
C ALA A 57 -24.53 -90.00 -58.06
N SER A 58 -25.26 -90.91 -58.72
CA SER A 58 -25.04 -91.29 -60.12
C SER A 58 -25.53 -90.25 -61.13
N GLN A 59 -26.30 -89.24 -60.69
CA GLN A 59 -26.83 -88.13 -61.50
C GLN A 59 -25.73 -87.10 -61.85
N ILE A 60 -24.69 -87.55 -62.56
CA ILE A 60 -23.52 -86.74 -62.93
C ILE A 60 -23.91 -85.48 -63.73
N PRO A 61 -24.82 -85.52 -64.73
CA PRO A 61 -25.21 -84.33 -65.48
C PRO A 61 -25.85 -83.24 -64.62
N GLU A 62 -26.74 -83.62 -63.69
CA GLU A 62 -27.43 -82.71 -62.79
C GLU A 62 -26.46 -82.07 -61.79
N ILE A 63 -25.50 -82.84 -61.27
CA ILE A 63 -24.42 -82.34 -60.40
C ILE A 63 -23.53 -81.33 -61.15
N GLN A 64 -23.21 -81.60 -62.41
CA GLN A 64 -22.43 -80.68 -63.25
C GLN A 64 -23.21 -79.38 -63.51
N ALA A 65 -24.49 -79.48 -63.90
CA ALA A 65 -25.36 -78.34 -64.10
C ALA A 65 -25.52 -77.49 -62.82
N ALA A 66 -25.66 -78.13 -61.65
CA ALA A 66 -25.72 -77.45 -60.36
C ALA A 66 -24.39 -76.75 -60.02
N THR A 67 -23.25 -77.37 -60.35
CA THR A 67 -21.91 -76.78 -60.15
C THR A 67 -21.70 -75.55 -61.03
N GLU A 68 -22.12 -75.63 -62.29
CA GLU A 68 -22.08 -74.49 -63.21
C GLU A 68 -23.03 -73.37 -62.77
N GLY A 69 -24.26 -73.71 -62.37
CA GLY A 69 -25.20 -72.77 -61.78
C GLY A 69 -24.60 -72.04 -60.57
N CYS A 70 -23.92 -72.77 -59.67
CA CYS A 70 -23.19 -72.18 -58.55
C CYS A 70 -22.14 -71.15 -59.01
N LYS A 71 -21.33 -71.48 -60.03
CA LYS A 71 -20.32 -70.55 -60.58
C LYS A 71 -20.97 -69.31 -61.18
N ILE A 72 -22.09 -69.45 -61.88
CA ILE A 72 -22.84 -68.32 -62.44
C ILE A 72 -23.40 -67.43 -61.32
N PHE A 73 -24.03 -67.98 -60.28
CA PHE A 73 -24.51 -67.18 -59.16
C PHE A 73 -23.37 -66.49 -58.40
N GLN A 74 -22.23 -67.16 -58.24
CA GLN A 74 -21.03 -66.52 -57.68
C GLN A 74 -20.58 -65.35 -58.54
N ARG A 75 -20.62 -65.49 -59.87
CA ARG A 75 -20.27 -64.43 -60.81
C ARG A 75 -21.23 -63.25 -60.71
N ILE A 76 -22.55 -63.50 -60.75
CA ILE A 76 -23.60 -62.47 -60.57
C ILE A 76 -23.36 -61.68 -59.27
N ARG A 77 -23.07 -62.39 -58.17
CA ARG A 77 -22.79 -61.76 -56.87
C ARG A 77 -21.54 -60.87 -56.91
N LEU A 78 -20.47 -61.32 -57.57
CA LEU A 78 -19.24 -60.53 -57.70
C LEU A 78 -19.46 -59.28 -58.57
N ASP A 79 -20.17 -59.42 -59.68
CA ASP A 79 -20.49 -58.32 -60.58
C ASP A 79 -21.40 -57.29 -59.90
N ALA A 80 -22.38 -57.73 -59.09
CA ALA A 80 -23.21 -56.83 -58.28
C ALA A 80 -22.39 -56.05 -57.23
N LYS A 81 -21.41 -56.70 -56.58
CA LYS A 81 -20.49 -56.03 -55.65
C LYS A 81 -19.60 -55.00 -56.36
N ALA A 82 -19.14 -55.31 -57.58
CA ALA A 82 -18.36 -54.40 -58.38
C ALA A 82 -19.18 -53.17 -58.82
N ALA A 83 -20.41 -53.37 -59.29
CA ALA A 83 -21.37 -52.32 -59.60
C ALA A 83 -21.63 -51.41 -58.40
N HIS A 84 -21.88 -51.98 -57.22
CA HIS A 84 -22.03 -51.22 -55.97
C HIS A 84 -20.78 -50.39 -55.62
N LYS A 85 -19.57 -50.97 -55.73
CA LYS A 85 -18.31 -50.26 -55.46
C LYS A 85 -18.12 -49.07 -56.40
N LEU A 86 -18.44 -49.24 -57.68
CA LEU A 86 -18.36 -48.20 -58.70
C LEU A 86 -19.31 -47.03 -58.39
N LEU A 87 -20.58 -47.32 -58.07
CA LEU A 87 -21.57 -46.30 -57.70
C LEU A 87 -21.14 -45.52 -56.45
N LYS A 88 -20.65 -46.22 -55.42
CA LYS A 88 -20.14 -45.57 -54.20
C LYS A 88 -18.95 -44.65 -54.48
N GLN A 89 -17.99 -45.11 -55.29
CA GLN A 89 -16.83 -44.30 -55.64
C GLN A 89 -17.22 -43.05 -56.44
N ARG A 90 -18.19 -43.19 -57.35
CA ARG A 90 -18.74 -42.05 -58.10
C ARG A 90 -19.38 -41.02 -57.17
N ALA A 91 -20.25 -41.46 -56.25
CA ALA A 91 -20.89 -40.57 -55.28
C ALA A 91 -19.87 -39.84 -54.39
N LEU A 92 -18.81 -40.53 -53.95
CA LEU A 92 -17.72 -39.92 -53.17
C LEU A 92 -16.93 -38.89 -53.99
N ASN A 93 -16.66 -39.17 -55.26
CA ASN A 93 -15.97 -38.24 -56.14
C ASN A 93 -16.83 -37.02 -56.47
N GLU A 94 -18.13 -37.21 -56.70
CA GLU A 94 -19.09 -36.11 -56.90
C GLU A 94 -19.18 -35.24 -55.64
N GLY A 95 -19.27 -35.83 -54.45
CA GLY A 95 -19.20 -35.10 -53.17
C GLY A 95 -17.94 -34.26 -53.03
N ARG A 96 -16.76 -34.87 -53.28
CA ARG A 96 -15.47 -34.14 -53.24
C ARG A 96 -15.41 -33.01 -54.26
N PHE A 97 -16.02 -33.20 -55.43
CA PHE A 97 -16.09 -32.17 -56.46
C PHE A 97 -16.92 -30.98 -55.98
N TYR A 98 -18.10 -31.23 -55.41
CA TYR A 98 -18.93 -30.16 -54.82
C TYR A 98 -18.20 -29.43 -53.69
N ASP A 99 -17.52 -30.15 -52.81
CA ASP A 99 -16.71 -29.53 -51.74
C ASP A 99 -15.60 -28.64 -52.31
N SER A 100 -14.97 -29.06 -53.40
CA SER A 100 -13.91 -28.28 -54.06
C SER A 100 -14.48 -27.00 -54.70
N VAL A 101 -15.63 -27.10 -55.38
CA VAL A 101 -16.31 -25.93 -55.95
C VAL A 101 -16.77 -24.97 -54.84
N LEU A 102 -17.30 -25.48 -53.74
CA LEU A 102 -17.69 -24.66 -52.58
C LEU A 102 -16.49 -23.93 -51.99
N ARG A 103 -15.35 -24.61 -51.83
CA ARG A 103 -14.12 -23.99 -51.32
C ARG A 103 -13.66 -22.84 -52.21
N GLU A 104 -13.61 -23.05 -53.52
CA GLU A 104 -13.25 -22.01 -54.50
C GLU A 104 -14.19 -20.80 -54.41
N LEU A 105 -15.49 -21.05 -54.28
CA LEU A 105 -16.49 -19.98 -54.11
C LEU A 105 -16.30 -19.21 -52.80
N LEU A 106 -15.98 -19.88 -51.70
CA LEU A 106 -15.72 -19.21 -50.42
C LEU A 106 -14.42 -18.41 -50.47
N GLU A 107 -13.35 -18.99 -51.01
CA GLU A 107 -12.02 -18.36 -51.12
C GLU A 107 -12.06 -17.10 -51.99
N SER A 108 -12.87 -17.09 -53.07
CA SER A 108 -13.06 -15.91 -53.91
C SER A 108 -13.95 -14.84 -53.29
N ASN A 109 -15.00 -15.22 -52.54
CA ASN A 109 -15.97 -14.28 -51.98
C ASN A 109 -15.55 -13.68 -50.63
N GLU A 110 -14.82 -14.42 -49.80
CA GLU A 110 -14.44 -13.98 -48.45
C GLU A 110 -13.59 -12.69 -48.45
N PRO A 111 -12.56 -12.53 -49.31
CA PRO A 111 -11.82 -11.27 -49.40
C PRO A 111 -12.69 -10.08 -49.81
N VAL A 112 -13.67 -10.30 -50.70
CA VAL A 112 -14.60 -9.27 -51.17
C VAL A 112 -15.55 -8.87 -50.04
N GLU A 113 -16.10 -9.84 -49.31
CA GLU A 113 -16.94 -9.59 -48.16
C GLU A 113 -16.20 -8.82 -47.07
N ASN A 114 -14.96 -9.22 -46.77
CA ASN A 114 -14.10 -8.53 -45.79
C ASN A 114 -13.78 -7.10 -46.23
N HIS A 115 -13.53 -6.86 -47.52
CA HIS A 115 -13.35 -5.52 -48.06
C HIS A 115 -14.61 -4.66 -47.87
N LEU A 116 -15.79 -5.19 -48.20
CA LEU A 116 -17.07 -4.49 -48.05
C LEU A 116 -17.41 -4.24 -46.57
N LYS A 117 -17.11 -5.18 -45.67
CA LYS A 117 -17.22 -4.98 -44.22
C LYS A 117 -16.32 -3.85 -43.75
N ALA A 118 -15.06 -3.83 -44.18
CA ALA A 118 -14.13 -2.76 -43.85
C ALA A 118 -14.61 -1.38 -44.37
N GLN A 119 -15.19 -1.33 -45.57
CA GLN A 119 -15.79 -0.10 -46.11
C GLN A 119 -17.03 0.33 -45.31
N ARG A 120 -17.92 -0.61 -44.98
CA ARG A 120 -19.12 -0.34 -44.17
C ARG A 120 -18.75 0.22 -42.79
N ASP A 121 -17.76 -0.40 -42.16
CA ASP A 121 -17.34 -0.06 -40.81
C ASP A 121 -16.30 1.07 -40.79
N PHE A 122 -15.88 1.59 -41.95
CA PHE A 122 -14.86 2.63 -42.07
C PHE A 122 -15.18 3.87 -41.24
N VAL A 123 -16.43 4.34 -41.28
CA VAL A 123 -16.85 5.53 -40.50
C VAL A 123 -16.69 5.27 -39.00
N LYS A 124 -17.11 4.10 -38.52
CA LYS A 124 -16.98 3.72 -37.11
C LYS A 124 -15.52 3.58 -36.70
N ILE A 125 -14.72 2.89 -37.51
CA ILE A 125 -13.27 2.71 -37.26
C ILE A 125 -12.57 4.08 -37.23
N LYS A 126 -12.96 4.99 -38.13
CA LYS A 126 -12.42 6.35 -38.16
C LYS A 126 -12.81 7.14 -36.92
N GLU A 127 -14.08 7.10 -36.53
CA GLU A 127 -14.58 7.78 -35.32
C GLU A 127 -13.94 7.23 -34.05
N GLU A 128 -13.81 5.91 -33.91
CA GLU A 128 -13.15 5.26 -32.78
C GLU A 128 -11.66 5.64 -32.71
N ARG A 129 -10.98 5.68 -33.85
CA ARG A 129 -9.58 6.11 -33.93
C ARG A 129 -9.42 7.58 -33.55
N GLU A 130 -10.24 8.48 -34.10
CA GLU A 130 -10.21 9.90 -33.76
C GLU A 130 -10.61 10.16 -32.30
N ALA A 131 -11.49 9.34 -31.72
CA ALA A 131 -11.83 9.41 -30.30
C ALA A 131 -10.67 8.95 -29.40
N GLU A 132 -9.98 7.87 -29.78
CA GLU A 132 -8.83 7.37 -29.05
C GLU A 132 -7.63 8.33 -29.14
N GLU A 133 -7.37 8.88 -30.33
CA GLU A 133 -6.33 9.92 -30.52
C GLU A 133 -6.62 11.15 -29.63
N ARG A 134 -7.88 11.61 -29.57
CA ARG A 134 -8.29 12.69 -28.66
C ARG A 134 -8.13 12.34 -27.18
N ARG A 135 -8.40 11.08 -26.79
CA ARG A 135 -8.21 10.61 -25.42
C ARG A 135 -6.74 10.64 -25.03
N ILE A 136 -5.86 10.12 -25.89
CA ILE A 136 -4.41 10.11 -25.67
C ILE A 136 -3.86 11.53 -25.61
N GLU A 137 -4.29 12.41 -26.52
CA GLU A 137 -3.86 13.81 -26.50
C GLU A 137 -4.33 14.55 -25.24
N GLY A 138 -5.58 14.33 -24.82
CA GLY A 138 -6.12 14.88 -23.58
C GLY A 138 -5.35 14.41 -22.33
N GLU A 139 -5.02 13.11 -22.26
CA GLU A 139 -4.22 12.54 -21.17
C GLU A 139 -2.80 13.14 -21.13
N ARG A 140 -2.17 13.33 -22.30
CA ARG A 140 -0.85 13.97 -22.40
C ARG A 140 -0.89 15.42 -21.91
N LEU A 141 -1.91 16.18 -22.31
CA LEU A 141 -2.07 17.58 -21.88
C LEU A 141 -2.34 17.68 -20.38
N LEU A 142 -3.16 16.80 -19.82
CA LEU A 142 -3.43 16.77 -18.38
C LEU A 142 -2.15 16.48 -17.59
N LYS A 143 -1.37 15.48 -18.02
CA LYS A 143 -0.10 15.15 -17.38
C LYS A 143 0.91 16.30 -17.47
N GLU A 144 0.98 16.98 -18.61
CA GLU A 144 1.84 18.16 -18.76
C GLU A 144 1.40 19.31 -17.83
N GLN A 145 0.10 19.50 -17.60
CA GLN A 145 -0.42 20.46 -16.65
C GLN A 145 -0.07 20.06 -15.21
N GLU A 146 -0.28 18.79 -14.83
CA GLU A 146 0.09 18.28 -13.50
C GLU A 146 1.59 18.42 -13.22
N GLU A 147 2.45 18.13 -14.20
CA GLU A 147 3.90 18.32 -14.08
C GLU A 147 4.29 19.79 -13.91
N LYS A 148 3.62 20.70 -14.62
CA LYS A 148 3.82 22.15 -14.47
C LYS A 148 3.38 22.63 -13.10
N GLU A 149 2.20 22.23 -12.64
CA GLU A 149 1.69 22.59 -11.32
C GLU A 149 2.57 22.02 -10.20
N ALA A 150 3.05 20.78 -10.33
CA ALA A 150 3.98 20.18 -9.39
C ALA A 150 5.33 20.92 -9.35
N ALA A 151 5.87 21.30 -10.51
CA ALA A 151 7.10 22.09 -10.60
C ALA A 151 6.95 23.48 -9.98
N GLU A 152 5.81 24.14 -10.19
CA GLU A 152 5.49 25.43 -9.57
C GLU A 152 5.33 25.31 -8.05
N ALA A 153 4.65 24.27 -7.57
CA ALA A 153 4.51 24.00 -6.14
C ALA A 153 5.85 23.67 -5.47
N GLU A 154 6.72 22.90 -6.12
CA GLU A 154 8.07 22.61 -5.62
C GLU A 154 8.92 23.87 -5.58
N LYS A 155 8.87 24.70 -6.62
CA LYS A 155 9.55 26.00 -6.65
C LYS A 155 9.08 26.91 -5.51
N ALA A 156 7.77 27.01 -5.29
CA ALA A 156 7.21 27.80 -4.19
C ALA A 156 7.68 27.28 -2.81
N ARG A 157 7.76 25.95 -2.63
CA ARG A 157 8.28 25.34 -1.40
C ARG A 157 9.75 25.69 -1.16
N LEU A 158 10.58 25.63 -2.20
CA LEU A 158 12.00 25.99 -2.11
C LEU A 158 12.19 27.49 -1.78
N GLU A 159 11.40 28.36 -2.39
CA GLU A 159 11.41 29.80 -2.10
C GLU A 159 11.00 30.09 -0.65
N GLN A 160 9.98 29.38 -0.13
CA GLN A 160 9.57 29.49 1.26
C GLN A 160 10.65 28.99 2.22
N GLU A 161 11.27 27.84 1.94
CA GLU A 161 12.36 27.30 2.76
C GLU A 161 13.58 28.24 2.78
N GLU A 162 13.90 28.88 1.65
CA GLU A 162 14.97 29.86 1.57
C GLU A 162 14.64 31.13 2.37
N ALA A 163 13.38 31.59 2.34
CA ALA A 163 12.90 32.71 3.15
C ALA A 163 12.99 32.40 4.64
N ASP A 164 12.50 31.22 5.07
CA ASP A 164 12.56 30.75 6.46
C ASP A 164 14.03 30.62 6.93
N ARG A 165 14.94 30.14 6.07
CA ARG A 165 16.37 30.07 6.38
C ARG A 165 16.95 31.46 6.62
N LYS A 166 16.65 32.43 5.75
CA LYS A 166 17.10 33.83 5.91
C LYS A 166 16.54 34.46 7.18
N GLU A 167 15.30 34.15 7.54
CA GLU A 167 14.68 34.63 8.78
C GLU A 167 15.34 34.02 10.02
N ARG A 168 15.58 32.70 10.02
CA ARG A 168 16.31 32.01 11.11
C ARG A 168 17.73 32.56 11.28
N GLU A 169 18.43 32.86 10.19
CA GLU A 169 19.75 33.49 10.25
C GLU A 169 19.71 34.89 10.86
N ARG A 170 18.66 35.69 10.56
CA ARG A 170 18.46 37.00 11.19
C ARG A 170 18.19 36.87 12.68
N PHE A 171 17.28 35.98 13.07
CA PHE A 171 17.00 35.71 14.48
C PHE A 171 18.24 35.20 15.23
N ALA A 172 19.04 34.32 14.62
CA ALA A 172 20.27 33.83 15.24
C ALA A 172 21.28 34.95 15.49
N LYS A 173 21.43 35.90 14.55
CA LYS A 173 22.29 37.08 14.73
C LYS A 173 21.77 38.01 15.82
N GLU A 174 20.47 38.29 15.82
CA GLU A 174 19.84 39.13 16.84
C GLU A 174 19.99 38.52 18.25
N LEU A 175 19.81 37.20 18.37
CA LEU A 175 20.01 36.48 19.63
C LEU A 175 21.47 36.56 20.09
N ASP A 176 22.43 36.37 19.18
CA ASP A 176 23.87 36.51 19.47
C ASP A 176 24.22 37.93 19.95
N ASP A 177 23.72 38.97 19.27
CA ASP A 177 23.92 40.36 19.68
C ASP A 177 23.28 40.68 21.03
N MET A 178 22.07 40.18 21.28
CA MET A 178 21.40 40.29 22.58
C MET A 178 22.20 39.58 23.68
N THR A 179 22.75 38.40 23.42
CA THR A 179 23.58 37.69 24.41
C THR A 179 24.85 38.46 24.72
N LYS A 180 25.54 39.00 23.71
CA LYS A 180 26.72 39.86 23.89
C LYS A 180 26.38 41.11 24.70
N HIS A 181 25.25 41.75 24.43
CA HIS A 181 24.77 42.90 25.19
C HIS A 181 24.47 42.54 26.65
N ASN A 182 23.76 41.44 26.89
CA ASN A 182 23.48 40.95 28.24
C ASN A 182 24.76 40.60 29.02
N VAL A 183 25.77 40.03 28.36
CA VAL A 183 27.08 39.79 28.97
C VAL A 183 27.77 41.10 29.34
N LYS A 184 27.71 42.14 28.49
CA LYS A 184 28.25 43.47 28.81
C LYS A 184 27.53 44.09 30.01
N LEU A 185 26.20 44.08 30.00
CA LEU A 185 25.40 44.59 31.13
C LEU A 185 25.72 43.87 32.44
N ARG A 186 25.88 42.54 32.41
CA ARG A 186 26.29 41.77 33.60
C ARG A 186 27.67 42.18 34.09
N LYS A 187 28.65 42.34 33.20
CA LYS A 187 30.00 42.82 33.57
C LYS A 187 29.97 44.22 34.16
N GLU A 188 29.19 45.13 33.58
CA GLU A 188 29.02 46.49 34.11
C GLU A 188 28.33 46.49 35.48
N ALA A 189 27.32 45.62 35.66
CA ALA A 189 26.64 45.45 36.94
C ALA A 189 27.58 44.88 38.01
N GLU A 190 28.37 43.85 37.68
CA GLU A 190 29.39 43.27 38.56
C GLU A 190 30.48 44.29 38.92
N GLU A 191 30.90 45.13 37.96
CA GLU A 191 31.89 46.19 38.23
C GLU A 191 31.31 47.28 39.16
N LYS A 192 30.06 47.70 38.92
CA LYS A 192 29.35 48.62 39.82
C LYS A 192 29.18 48.02 41.21
N GLU A 193 28.81 46.74 41.31
CA GLU A 193 28.66 46.04 42.58
C GLU A 193 30.01 45.94 43.31
N ARG A 194 31.10 45.60 42.61
CA ARG A 194 32.46 45.60 43.18
C ARG A 194 32.86 46.98 43.70
N LYS A 195 32.57 48.05 42.94
CA LYS A 195 32.83 49.43 43.39
C LYS A 195 32.03 49.78 44.63
N LEU A 196 30.75 49.41 44.65
CA LEU A 196 29.85 49.69 45.77
C LEU A 196 30.18 48.86 47.01
N GLN A 197 30.62 47.60 46.85
CA GLN A 197 31.15 46.77 47.93
C GLN A 197 32.48 47.32 48.47
N ALA A 198 33.37 47.78 47.60
CA ALA A 198 34.63 48.43 48.01
C ALA A 198 34.38 49.74 48.77
N GLU A 199 33.42 50.55 48.32
CA GLU A 199 32.99 51.77 49.01
C GLU A 199 32.36 51.45 50.38
N ARG A 200 31.43 50.49 50.44
CA ARG A 200 30.87 50.01 51.72
C ARG A 200 31.94 49.51 52.67
N ALA A 201 32.94 48.77 52.19
CA ALA A 201 34.06 48.32 53.01
C ALA A 201 34.95 49.47 53.51
N ARG A 202 35.12 50.56 52.73
CA ARG A 202 35.83 51.77 53.18
C ARG A 202 35.03 52.50 54.26
N VAL A 203 33.73 52.70 54.04
CA VAL A 203 32.84 53.34 55.01
C VAL A 203 32.76 52.52 56.31
N GLU A 204 32.71 51.19 56.22
CA GLU A 204 32.71 50.32 57.41
C GLU A 204 34.05 50.38 58.15
N LYS A 205 35.19 50.40 57.44
CA LYS A 205 36.50 50.60 58.07
C LYS A 205 36.60 51.97 58.75
N GLU A 206 36.07 53.02 58.15
CA GLU A 206 36.01 54.36 58.75
C GLU A 206 35.09 54.39 59.99
N LYS A 207 33.93 53.73 59.93
CA LYS A 207 33.04 53.56 61.08
C LYS A 207 33.71 52.79 62.21
N ARG A 208 34.37 51.66 61.92
CA ARG A 208 35.10 50.89 62.94
C ARG A 208 36.25 51.68 63.54
N ALA A 209 36.98 52.46 62.74
CA ALA A 209 38.04 53.34 63.25
C ALA A 209 37.48 54.50 64.11
N ALA A 210 36.31 55.03 63.76
CA ALA A 210 35.62 56.05 64.55
C ALA A 210 35.06 55.47 65.86
N GLU A 211 34.47 54.28 65.82
CA GLU A 211 34.00 53.55 67.00
C GLU A 211 35.15 53.16 67.93
N GLU A 212 36.29 52.74 67.39
CA GLU A 212 37.48 52.42 68.19
C GLU A 212 38.07 53.68 68.84
N LYS A 213 38.06 54.83 68.14
CA LYS A 213 38.40 56.13 68.74
C LYS A 213 37.41 56.52 69.83
N ALA A 214 36.10 56.39 69.59
CA ALA A 214 35.06 56.70 70.57
C ALA A 214 35.12 55.76 71.79
N ALA A 215 35.46 54.48 71.59
CA ALA A 215 35.66 53.51 72.66
C ALA A 215 36.90 53.84 73.50
N LYS A 216 38.02 54.22 72.87
CA LYS A 216 39.22 54.69 73.59
C LYS A 216 38.96 55.98 74.38
N GLU A 217 38.14 56.88 73.84
CA GLU A 217 37.73 58.10 74.53
C GLU A 217 36.79 57.81 75.71
N ARG A 218 35.85 56.86 75.57
CA ARG A 218 35.01 56.36 76.67
C ARG A 218 35.84 55.67 77.77
N GLN A 219 36.82 54.85 77.40
CA GLN A 219 37.73 54.23 78.37
C GLN A 219 38.57 55.27 79.12
N ALA A 220 39.04 56.32 78.44
CA ALA A 220 39.76 57.42 79.09
C ALA A 220 38.87 58.24 80.07
N ILE A 221 37.58 58.40 79.74
CA ILE A 221 36.58 59.04 80.61
C ILE A 221 36.24 58.14 81.81
N GLU A 222 36.08 56.84 81.58
CA GLU A 222 35.78 55.85 82.63
C GLU A 222 36.97 55.66 83.59
N GLU A 223 38.21 55.69 83.09
CA GLU A 223 39.41 55.63 83.93
C GLU A 223 39.61 56.92 84.76
N LYS A 224 39.25 58.09 84.21
CA LYS A 224 39.17 59.35 84.99
C LYS A 224 38.10 59.29 86.07
N SER A 225 36.91 58.77 85.72
CA SER A 225 35.78 58.63 86.65
C SER A 225 36.08 57.61 87.77
N ARG A 226 36.87 56.58 87.48
CA ARG A 226 37.33 55.59 88.46
C ARG A 226 38.37 56.18 89.42
N LYS A 227 39.31 56.98 88.93
CA LYS A 227 40.29 57.69 89.79
C LYS A 227 39.61 58.72 90.70
N GLU A 228 38.58 59.42 90.20
CA GLU A 228 37.75 60.30 91.03
C GLU A 228 36.95 59.56 92.11
N ARG A 229 36.41 58.37 91.81
CA ARG A 229 35.72 57.53 92.81
C ARG A 229 36.68 56.96 93.86
N GLU A 230 37.88 56.54 93.47
CA GLU A 230 38.92 56.07 94.39
C GLU A 230 39.42 57.20 95.33
N ASP A 231 39.47 58.44 94.86
CA ASP A 231 39.83 59.62 95.69
C ASP A 231 38.69 60.06 96.64
N ILE A 232 37.43 59.89 96.25
CA ILE A 232 36.25 60.13 97.11
C ILE A 232 36.16 59.07 98.21
N ASP A 233 36.36 57.79 97.88
CA ASP A 233 36.36 56.71 98.88
C ASP A 233 37.53 56.83 99.87
N ARG A 234 38.68 57.38 99.44
CA ARG A 234 39.82 57.68 100.32
C ARG A 234 39.53 58.82 101.29
N LYS A 235 38.77 59.84 100.87
CA LYS A 235 38.30 60.93 101.75
C LYS A 235 37.26 60.44 102.76
N ASN A 236 36.31 59.62 102.34
CA ASN A 236 35.28 59.07 103.21
C ASN A 236 35.87 58.14 104.30
N ARG A 237 36.92 57.37 103.98
CA ARG A 237 37.62 56.51 104.96
C ARG A 237 38.35 57.31 106.06
N ILE A 238 38.93 58.45 105.70
CA ILE A 238 39.62 59.36 106.64
C ILE A 238 38.61 60.11 107.53
N GLU A 239 37.38 60.30 107.06
CA GLU A 239 36.30 60.96 107.80
C GLU A 239 35.61 60.00 108.78
N THR A 240 35.42 58.72 108.41
CA THR A 240 34.95 57.66 109.33
C THR A 240 35.95 57.35 110.44
N GLU A 241 37.27 57.33 110.16
CA GLU A 241 38.29 57.14 111.21
C GLU A 241 38.40 58.32 112.20
N LYS A 242 37.98 59.52 111.79
CA LYS A 242 37.89 60.70 112.67
C LYS A 242 36.62 60.67 113.53
N GLN A 243 35.49 60.20 113.00
CA GLN A 243 34.25 60.04 113.76
C GLN A 243 34.33 58.89 114.78
N ASP A 244 35.00 57.79 114.46
CA ASP A 244 35.20 56.66 115.39
C ASP A 244 36.13 57.01 116.56
N LYS A 245 37.10 57.92 116.37
CA LYS A 245 37.94 58.44 117.46
C LYS A 245 37.20 59.39 118.40
N ILE A 246 36.27 60.19 117.87
CA ILE A 246 35.44 61.11 118.66
C ILE A 246 34.43 60.32 119.50
N LEU A 247 33.82 59.27 118.95
CA LEU A 247 32.88 58.39 119.66
C LEU A 247 33.56 57.49 120.72
N ALA A 248 34.85 57.17 120.55
CA ALA A 248 35.63 56.47 121.56
C ALA A 248 36.01 57.37 122.76
N GLU A 249 36.29 58.66 122.53
CA GLU A 249 36.55 59.64 123.59
C GLU A 249 35.29 60.01 124.39
N GLU A 250 34.11 60.07 123.76
CA GLU A 250 32.85 60.29 124.47
C GLU A 250 32.42 59.08 125.32
N ARG A 251 32.66 57.85 124.85
CA ARG A 251 32.39 56.64 125.65
C ARG A 251 33.34 56.46 126.84
N ALA A 252 34.59 56.91 126.72
CA ALA A 252 35.54 56.90 127.84
C ALA A 252 35.19 57.92 128.93
N LYS A 253 34.64 59.10 128.57
CA LYS A 253 34.14 60.09 129.54
C LYS A 253 32.83 59.65 130.22
N ALA A 254 31.94 58.98 129.49
CA ALA A 254 30.69 58.46 130.06
C ALA A 254 30.86 57.26 131.02
N GLN A 255 31.96 56.49 130.90
CA GLN A 255 32.29 55.42 131.86
C GLN A 255 32.98 55.95 133.13
N ALA A 256 33.76 57.04 133.04
CA ALA A 256 34.37 57.68 134.21
C ALA A 256 33.35 58.45 135.09
N GLU A 257 32.26 58.97 134.50
CA GLU A 257 31.15 59.60 135.25
C GLU A 257 30.20 58.58 135.92
N LYS A 258 30.11 57.34 135.41
CA LYS A 258 29.33 56.27 136.07
C LYS A 258 30.04 55.65 137.28
N GLU A 259 31.38 55.51 137.25
CA GLU A 259 32.16 55.02 138.39
C GLU A 259 32.28 56.04 139.55
N THR A 260 31.99 57.32 139.31
CA THR A 260 31.98 58.37 140.34
C THR A 260 30.59 58.64 140.93
N ALA A 261 29.52 58.13 140.31
CA ALA A 261 28.15 58.21 140.82
C ALA A 261 27.76 57.02 141.72
N GLU A 262 28.27 55.80 141.49
CA GLU A 262 27.93 54.62 142.32
C GLU A 262 28.73 54.51 143.64
N LYS A 263 29.71 55.40 143.88
CA LYS A 263 30.46 55.47 145.16
C LYS A 263 29.90 56.48 146.18
N ARG A 264 28.71 57.05 145.95
CA ARG A 264 28.11 58.09 146.81
C ARG A 264 26.73 57.76 147.38
N GLU A 265 26.24 56.52 147.24
CA GLU A 265 24.87 56.19 147.66
C GLU A 265 24.71 54.83 148.39
N GLN A 266 25.76 54.35 149.07
CA GLN A 266 25.66 53.37 150.18
C GLN A 266 26.71 53.61 151.28
N GLU A 267 26.92 54.88 151.63
CA GLU A 267 27.04 55.31 153.04
C GLU A 267 25.67 55.86 153.46
#